data_AF-A0A069CUX2-F1
#
_entry.id   AF-A0A069CUX2-F1
#
_cell.length_a   1.000
_cell.length_b   1.000
_cell.length_c   1.000
_cell.angle_alpha   90.00
_cell.angle_beta   90.00
_cell.angle_gamma   90.00
#
_symmetry.space_group_name_H-M   'P 1'
#
loop_
_entity.id
_entity.type
_entity.pdbx_description
1 polymer ?
#
loop_
_entity_poly.entity_id
_entity_poly.type
_entity_poly.pdbx_seq_one_letter_code
_entity_poly.pdbx_strand_id
1 'polypeptide(L)'
;MVTLKIETPNHNAYHLTVELNATQVVFSVTSSKYLGAEFVLKTLDAATAEEQYYYLLRIIGSQFFSRMSEVDTLTNLSNLIHTILKNWELFSKEENHD
;
A
#
# COMPACT_ATOMS: atom_id res chain seq x y z
N MET A 1 -8.73 8.70 4.66
CA MET A 1 -7.71 7.84 5.29
C MET A 1 -8.37 6.54 5.72
N VAL A 2 -7.77 5.41 5.35
CA VAL A 2 -8.17 4.06 5.79
C VAL A 2 -6.95 3.39 6.40
N THR A 3 -7.13 2.76 7.55
CA THR A 3 -6.08 2.01 8.25
C THR A 3 -6.52 0.57 8.45
N LEU A 4 -5.71 -0.38 8.00
CA LEU A 4 -5.86 -1.80 8.27
C LEU A 4 -4.83 -2.24 9.31
N LYS A 5 -5.29 -2.90 10.36
CA LYS A 5 -4.43 -3.54 11.35
C LYS A 5 -4.36 -5.04 11.07
N ILE A 6 -3.15 -5.56 10.88
CA ILE A 6 -2.89 -6.98 10.68
C ILE A 6 -2.11 -7.49 11.88
N GLU A 7 -2.69 -8.46 12.59
CA GLU A 7 -2.04 -9.12 13.72
C GLU A 7 -1.52 -10.49 13.30
N THR A 8 -0.24 -10.75 13.58
CA THR A 8 0.33 -12.10 13.41
C THR A 8 0.10 -12.95 14.66
N PRO A 9 0.21 -14.29 14.56
CA PRO A 9 0.09 -15.19 15.71
C PRO A 9 1.06 -14.88 16.86
N ASN A 10 2.19 -14.21 16.56
CA ASN A 10 3.21 -13.81 17.53
C ASN A 10 2.96 -12.42 18.14
N HIS A 11 1.73 -11.90 18.04
CA HIS A 11 1.31 -10.59 18.53
C HIS A 11 2.08 -9.40 17.94
N ASN A 12 2.70 -9.56 16.76
CA ASN A 12 3.19 -8.42 15.99
C ASN A 12 2.00 -7.78 15.27
N ALA A 13 1.86 -6.45 15.38
CA ALA A 13 0.81 -5.70 14.70
C ALA A 13 1.42 -4.79 13.63
N TYR A 14 1.00 -5.02 12.39
CA TYR A 14 1.34 -4.19 11.24
C TYR A 14 0.15 -3.27 10.95
N HIS A 15 0.41 -1.98 10.79
CA HIS A 15 -0.59 -0.98 10.42
C HIS A 15 -0.31 -0.50 9.00
N LEU A 16 -1.25 -0.75 8.10
CA LEU A 16 -1.21 -0.29 6.73
C LEU A 16 -2.17 0.88 6.64
N THR A 17 -1.65 2.05 6.30
CA THR A 17 -2.47 3.25 6.13
C THR A 17 -2.45 3.67 4.68
N VAL A 18 -3.63 3.95 4.13
CA VAL A 18 -3.80 4.57 2.82
C VAL A 18 -4.53 5.89 3.02
N GLU A 19 -3.94 6.96 2.52
CA GLU A 19 -4.51 8.29 2.57
C GLU A 19 -4.66 8.84 1.16
N LEU A 20 -5.85 9.38 0.85
CA LEU A 20 -6.10 10.13 -0.37
C LEU A 20 -6.02 11.61 -0.06
N ASN A 21 -5.22 12.30 -0.84
CA ASN A 21 -5.07 13.75 -0.89
C ASN A 21 -5.37 14.22 -2.32
N ALA A 22 -5.48 15.53 -2.53
CA ALA A 22 -5.99 16.12 -3.78
C ALA A 22 -5.38 15.52 -5.06
N THR A 23 -4.07 15.33 -5.12
CA THR A 23 -3.37 14.74 -6.29
C THR A 23 -2.32 13.72 -5.85
N GLN A 24 -2.53 13.07 -4.71
CA GLN A 24 -1.58 12.08 -4.21
C GLN A 24 -2.27 11.03 -3.34
N VAL A 25 -1.73 9.81 -3.39
CA VAL A 25 -2.06 8.73 -2.46
C VAL A 25 -0.84 8.46 -1.60
N VAL A 26 -1.01 8.48 -0.28
CA VAL A 26 0.08 8.11 0.66
C VAL A 26 -0.21 6.72 1.18
N PHE A 27 0.75 5.81 0.97
CA PHE A 27 0.70 4.47 1.53
C PHE A 27 1.81 4.30 2.56
N SER A 28 1.48 3.90 3.79
CA SER A 28 2.47 3.63 4.81
C SER A 28 2.23 2.30 5.51
N VAL A 29 3.33 1.66 5.92
CA VAL A 29 3.32 0.41 6.68
C VAL A 29 4.19 0.59 7.92
N THR A 30 3.60 0.47 9.10
CA THR A 30 4.32 0.58 10.38
C THR A 30 4.13 -0.66 11.26
N SER A 31 5.07 -0.97 12.14
CA SER A 31 4.83 -1.90 13.25
C SER A 31 5.59 -1.48 14.50
N SER A 32 5.33 -2.16 15.61
CA SER A 32 6.08 -1.97 16.86
C SER A 32 7.56 -2.36 16.78
N LYS A 33 7.97 -3.11 15.74
CA LYS A 33 9.33 -3.71 15.64
C LYS A 33 10.17 -3.17 14.49
N TYR A 34 9.65 -2.33 13.60
CA TYR A 34 10.45 -1.70 12.55
C TYR A 34 9.95 -0.29 12.23
N LEU A 35 10.89 0.59 11.87
CA LEU A 35 10.62 1.91 11.31
C LEU A 35 9.90 1.72 9.96
N GLY A 36 8.66 2.20 9.90
CA GLY A 36 7.78 1.97 8.77
C GLY A 36 8.30 2.50 7.44
N ALA A 37 7.76 1.97 6.36
CA ALA A 37 7.95 2.54 5.02
C ALA A 37 6.76 3.45 4.69
N GLU A 38 7.03 4.58 4.04
CA GLU A 38 6.03 5.49 3.52
C GLU A 38 6.31 5.75 2.03
N PHE A 39 5.27 5.67 1.22
CA PHE A 39 5.29 5.88 -0.22
C PHE A 39 4.29 6.98 -0.56
N VAL A 40 4.79 8.08 -1.13
CA VAL A 40 3.96 9.18 -1.63
C VAL A 40 3.82 9.03 -3.14
N LEU A 41 2.61 8.68 -3.55
CA LEU A 41 2.25 8.34 -4.92
C LEU A 41 1.52 9.54 -5.55
N LYS A 42 2.26 10.39 -6.27
CA LYS A 42 1.74 11.64 -6.88
C LYS A 42 1.08 11.37 -8.23
N THR A 43 -0.12 11.90 -8.43
CA THR A 43 -0.89 11.79 -9.68
C THR A 43 -1.06 13.16 -10.35
N LEU A 44 -1.49 13.15 -11.61
CA LEU A 44 -1.74 14.37 -12.40
C LEU A 44 -2.96 15.15 -11.90
N ASP A 45 -4.00 14.42 -11.48
CA ASP A 45 -5.28 14.99 -11.10
C ASP A 45 -5.94 14.19 -9.97
N ALA A 46 -7.06 14.72 -9.47
CA ALA A 46 -7.80 14.16 -8.35
C ALA A 46 -8.59 12.90 -8.67
N ALA A 47 -9.11 12.77 -9.90
CA ALA A 47 -9.82 11.56 -10.32
C ALA A 47 -8.84 10.38 -10.40
N THR A 48 -7.66 10.59 -10.98
CA THR A 48 -6.59 9.59 -11.01
C THR A 48 -6.12 9.22 -9.59
N ALA A 49 -6.00 10.20 -8.67
CA ALA A 49 -5.67 9.93 -7.28
C ALA A 49 -6.71 9.01 -6.61
N GLU A 50 -8.00 9.28 -6.85
CA GLU A 50 -9.11 8.52 -6.29
C GLU A 50 -9.15 7.08 -6.84
N GLU A 51 -8.95 6.89 -8.14
CA GLU A 51 -8.85 5.55 -8.75
C GLU A 51 -7.71 4.73 -8.16
N GLN A 52 -6.52 5.32 -8.03
CA GLN A 52 -5.35 4.66 -7.44
C GLN A 52 -5.57 4.32 -5.97
N TYR A 53 -6.25 5.20 -5.22
CA TYR A 53 -6.63 4.95 -3.84
C TYR A 53 -7.52 3.71 -3.71
N TYR A 54 -8.59 3.61 -4.50
CA TYR A 54 -9.48 2.45 -4.45
C TYR A 54 -8.83 1.16 -4.97
N TYR A 55 -7.97 1.27 -5.99
CA TYR A 55 -7.17 0.14 -6.47
C TYR A 55 -6.30 -0.41 -5.35
N LEU A 56 -5.61 0.46 -4.61
CA LEU A 56 -4.75 0.05 -3.49
C LEU A 56 -5.55 -0.60 -2.36
N LEU A 57 -6.70 -0.02 -1.99
CA LEU A 57 -7.60 -0.61 -1.00
C LEU A 57 -8.09 -2.00 -1.43
N ARG A 58 -8.40 -2.18 -2.71
CA ARG A 58 -8.82 -3.48 -3.24
C ARG A 58 -7.70 -4.53 -3.14
N ILE A 59 -6.46 -4.18 -3.49
CA ILE A 59 -5.32 -5.09 -3.35
C ILE A 59 -5.16 -5.47 -1.88
N ILE A 60 -5.09 -4.49 -0.98
CA ILE A 60 -4.93 -4.72 0.46
C ILE A 60 -6.06 -5.62 0.98
N GLY A 61 -7.32 -5.30 0.66
CA GLY A 61 -8.47 -6.09 1.07
C GLY A 61 -8.42 -7.53 0.56
N SER A 62 -7.95 -7.75 -0.67
CA SER A 62 -7.83 -9.10 -1.25
C SER A 62 -6.70 -9.94 -0.62
N GLN A 63 -5.60 -9.30 -0.21
CA GLN A 63 -4.42 -9.98 0.32
C GLN A 63 -4.49 -10.23 1.82
N PHE A 64 -5.28 -9.45 2.57
CA PHE A 64 -5.29 -9.48 4.04
C PHE A 64 -6.67 -9.80 4.65
N PHE A 65 -7.55 -10.48 3.90
CA PHE A 65 -8.93 -10.77 4.32
C PHE A 65 -9.07 -11.85 5.42
N SER A 66 -8.04 -12.67 5.66
CA SER A 66 -8.11 -13.79 6.60
C SER A 66 -6.94 -13.81 7.57
N ARG A 67 -7.11 -14.55 8.67
CA ARG A 67 -6.05 -14.78 9.65
C ARG A 67 -4.94 -15.59 8.97
N MET A 68 -3.74 -15.04 8.93
CA MET A 68 -2.60 -15.60 8.21
C MET A 68 -1.44 -15.93 9.15
N SER A 69 -0.54 -16.80 8.71
CA SER A 69 0.72 -17.01 9.41
C SER A 69 1.60 -15.77 9.34
N GLU A 70 2.62 -15.68 10.19
CA GLU A 70 3.58 -14.57 10.12
C GLU A 70 4.36 -14.56 8.79
N VAL A 71 4.71 -15.73 8.27
CA VAL A 71 5.41 -15.86 6.98
C VAL A 71 4.52 -15.38 5.83
N ASP A 72 3.25 -15.75 5.82
CA ASP A 72 2.31 -15.30 4.78
C ASP A 72 2.06 -13.79 4.88
N THR A 73 1.97 -13.25 6.11
CA THR A 73 1.82 -11.81 6.33
C THR A 73 3.01 -11.04 5.77
N LEU A 74 4.23 -11.46 6.08
CA LEU A 74 5.45 -10.83 5.57
C LEU A 74 5.59 -10.98 4.05
N THR A 75 5.20 -12.13 3.52
CA THR A 75 5.21 -12.39 2.07
C THR A 75 4.23 -11.47 1.34
N ASN A 76 3.00 -11.35 1.84
CA ASN A 76 1.99 -10.46 1.27
C ASN A 76 2.40 -8.99 1.38
N LEU A 77 3.00 -8.58 2.50
CA LEU A 77 3.55 -7.23 2.66
C LEU A 77 4.65 -6.93 1.63
N SER A 78 5.59 -7.87 1.46
CA SER A 78 6.65 -7.74 0.46
C SER A 78 6.08 -7.64 -0.95
N ASN A 79 5.12 -8.50 -1.30
CA ASN A 79 4.46 -8.50 -2.61
C ASN A 79 3.67 -7.20 -2.86
N LEU A 80 2.98 -6.69 -1.85
CA LEU A 80 2.28 -5.42 -1.91
C LEU A 80 3.25 -4.27 -2.21
N ILE A 81 4.33 -4.15 -1.44
CA ILE A 81 5.34 -3.10 -1.63
C ILE A 81 5.96 -3.19 -3.02
N HIS A 82 6.36 -4.39 -3.47
CA HIS A 82 6.91 -4.57 -4.82
C HIS A 82 5.90 -4.21 -5.92
N THR A 83 4.62 -4.57 -5.74
CA THR A 83 3.56 -4.26 -6.70
C THR A 83 3.34 -2.76 -6.82
N ILE A 84 3.31 -2.06 -5.68
CA ILE A 84 3.18 -0.59 -5.63
C ILE A 84 4.35 0.05 -6.37
N LEU A 85 5.58 -0.30 -6.01
CA LEU A 85 6.78 0.27 -6.62
C LEU A 85 6.85 -0.01 -8.12
N LYS A 86 6.59 -1.25 -8.55
CA LYS A 86 6.65 -1.64 -9.96
C LYS A 86 5.58 -0.93 -10.79
N ASN A 87 4.33 -0.92 -10.33
CA ASN A 87 3.25 -0.29 -11.08
C ASN A 87 3.44 1.23 -11.15
N TRP A 88 3.94 1.85 -10.09
CA TRP A 88 4.20 3.30 -10.08
C TRP A 88 5.36 3.70 -10.99
N GLU A 89 6.44 2.91 -11.02
CA GLU A 89 7.54 3.15 -11.97
C GLU A 89 7.07 3.07 -13.43
N LEU A 90 6.13 2.17 -13.74
CA LEU A 90 5.57 2.03 -15.09
C LEU A 90 4.76 3.27 -15.49
N PHE A 91 3.88 3.76 -14.62
CA PHE A 91 3.15 5.02 -14.86
C PHE A 91 4.09 6.21 -15.07
N SER A 92 5.16 6.33 -14.28
CA SER A 92 6.15 7.41 -14.44
C SER A 92 7.00 7.33 -15.73
N LYS A 93 7.14 6.15 -16.32
CA LYS A 93 7.91 5.93 -17.55
C LYS A 93 7.08 6.11 -18.81
N GLU A 94 5.80 5.72 -18.78
CA GLU A 94 4.87 5.99 -19.88
C GLU A 94 4.64 7.49 -20.08
N GLU A 95 4.68 8.29 -19.00
CA GLU A 95 4.55 9.76 -19.06
C GLU A 95 5.79 10.52 -19.59
N ASN A 96 6.97 9.89 -19.69
CA ASN A 96 8.19 10.54 -20.21
C ASN A 96 8.40 10.29 -21.72
N HIS A 97 7.45 9.65 -22.39
CA HIS A 97 7.57 9.23 -23.79
C HIS A 97 6.63 9.97 -24.77
N ASP A 98 5.96 11.04 -24.32
CA ASP A 98 5.20 11.97 -25.17
C ASP A 98 5.85 13.35 -25.28
#